data_AF-A0A413X0P3-F1
#
_entry.id   AF-A0A413X0P3-F1
#
_cell.length_a   1.000
_cell.length_b   1.000
_cell.length_c   1.000
_cell.angle_alpha   90.00
_cell.angle_beta   90.00
_cell.angle_gamma   90.00
#
_symmetry.space_group_name_H-M   'P 1'
#
loop_
_entity.id
_entity.type
_entity.pdbx_description
1 polymer ?
#
loop_
_entity_poly.entity_id
_entity_poly.type
_entity_poly.pdbx_seq_one_letter_code
_entity_poly.pdbx_strand_id
1 'polypeptide(L)'
;MKIKIRLKKASKYDEVPGFYLFLGLFLNSSLIVDILRMLSLKIVPNLANSIDFIRNMIYAMSAAYVIFSVCYKGVKKKLISILGFILLVLATSLMAHPEIGQFLMDDIIVFLMRVLTGAFLFTYLTDYERAIRIQLRYLPLVWLYIILFISVGTNENYMGFSYCLIIPCVVYTIYGYEFKNPVYFITGVISLIPISFWGARGALATGIVAVALYFLFSSKLTMKKIIIIVVTSISAFGIASNLQSIAIYMLNKFGYSRTLSIIASGELWTGGGRNTIQEIIVRGITILPHGLFADRIALSIALGVSVDKVSYPHNLFLEILYQYGAIFGSIIVIGLLFLLIRTWNQVIKNDNGYIKILFYAYVITFLFKSTISGSYLTDYTSGIALGICLGLRRNRKGIRNV
;
A
#
# COMPACT_ATOMS: atom_id res chain seq x y z
N MET A 1 -39.54 -32.88 -14.43
CA MET A 1 -38.09 -33.11 -14.23
C MET A 1 -37.43 -31.80 -13.80
N LYS A 2 -37.25 -31.56 -12.49
CA LYS A 2 -36.64 -30.33 -11.95
C LYS A 2 -35.11 -30.44 -12.06
N ILE A 3 -34.52 -29.71 -13.01
CA ILE A 3 -33.06 -29.58 -13.12
C ILE A 3 -32.59 -28.77 -11.90
N LYS A 4 -32.05 -29.47 -10.89
CA LYS A 4 -31.25 -28.86 -9.82
C LYS A 4 -29.97 -28.33 -10.46
N ILE A 5 -29.98 -27.06 -10.87
CA ILE A 5 -28.75 -26.32 -11.16
C ILE A 5 -27.96 -26.29 -9.85
N ARG A 6 -26.93 -27.13 -9.73
CA ARG A 6 -25.95 -27.05 -8.65
C ARG A 6 -25.28 -25.68 -8.73
N LEU A 7 -25.76 -24.74 -7.91
CA LEU A 7 -25.07 -23.49 -7.61
C LEU A 7 -23.66 -23.87 -7.16
N LYS A 8 -22.64 -23.57 -7.99
CA LYS A 8 -21.24 -23.66 -7.57
C LYS A 8 -21.07 -22.70 -6.40
N LYS A 9 -21.13 -23.20 -5.16
CA LYS A 9 -20.73 -22.46 -3.96
C LYS A 9 -19.36 -21.84 -4.27
N ALA A 10 -19.26 -20.52 -4.19
CA ALA A 10 -17.97 -19.86 -4.32
C ALA A 10 -17.04 -20.49 -3.26
N SER A 11 -15.88 -20.99 -3.69
CA SER A 11 -14.92 -21.58 -2.76
C SER A 11 -14.51 -20.51 -1.73
N LYS A 12 -14.84 -20.77 -0.47
CA LYS A 12 -14.48 -19.94 0.67
C LYS A 12 -13.10 -20.37 1.15
N TYR A 13 -12.07 -19.76 0.57
CA TYR A 13 -10.68 -20.04 0.98
C TYR A 13 -10.37 -19.44 2.35
N ASP A 14 -11.19 -18.50 2.84
CA ASP A 14 -11.11 -17.94 4.18
C ASP A 14 -11.69 -18.84 5.28
N GLU A 15 -12.28 -19.98 4.92
CA GLU A 15 -12.64 -21.06 5.84
C GLU A 15 -11.48 -22.03 6.11
N VAL A 16 -10.34 -21.88 5.44
CA VAL A 16 -9.15 -22.70 5.74
C VAL A 16 -8.68 -22.37 7.17
N PRO A 17 -8.37 -23.38 8.01
CA PRO A 17 -7.89 -23.15 9.36
C PRO A 17 -6.72 -22.15 9.39
N GLY A 18 -6.75 -21.25 10.37
CA GLY A 18 -5.70 -20.25 10.55
C GLY A 18 -5.72 -19.06 9.59
N PHE A 19 -6.63 -18.98 8.60
CA PHE A 19 -6.62 -17.92 7.57
C PHE A 19 -6.50 -16.52 8.15
N TYR A 20 -7.34 -16.25 9.14
CA TYR A 20 -7.45 -14.97 9.81
C TYR A 20 -6.22 -14.65 10.69
N LEU A 21 -5.60 -15.67 11.29
CA LEU A 21 -4.35 -15.51 12.03
C LEU A 21 -3.21 -15.13 11.07
N PHE A 22 -3.07 -15.87 9.97
CA PHE A 22 -2.08 -15.58 8.93
C PHE A 22 -2.32 -14.23 8.26
N LEU A 23 -3.58 -13.85 8.03
CA LEU A 23 -3.94 -12.53 7.52
C LEU A 23 -3.45 -11.43 8.45
N GLY A 24 -3.65 -11.57 9.76
CA GLY A 24 -3.15 -10.62 10.77
C GLY A 24 -1.62 -10.47 10.72
N LEU A 25 -0.90 -11.60 10.67
CA LEU A 25 0.56 -11.60 10.54
C LEU A 25 1.01 -10.95 9.22
N PHE A 26 0.35 -11.28 8.11
CA PHE A 26 0.67 -10.74 6.78
C PHE A 26 0.54 -9.21 6.75
N LEU A 27 -0.59 -8.68 7.24
CA LEU A 27 -0.88 -7.24 7.25
C LEU A 27 0.09 -6.45 8.13
N ASN A 28 0.51 -7.03 9.25
CA ASN A 28 1.35 -6.35 10.23
C ASN A 28 2.82 -6.75 10.16
N SER A 29 3.21 -7.59 9.19
CA SER A 29 4.59 -8.08 9.05
C SER A 29 5.62 -6.95 8.92
N SER A 30 5.33 -5.90 8.15
CA SER A 30 6.25 -4.74 8.03
C SER A 30 6.39 -3.99 9.36
N LEU A 31 5.28 -3.80 10.08
CA LEU A 31 5.29 -3.17 11.41
C LEU A 31 6.13 -3.99 12.40
N ILE A 32 5.93 -5.31 12.43
CA ILE A 32 6.69 -6.22 13.30
C ILE A 32 8.19 -6.17 12.96
N VAL A 33 8.55 -6.27 11.69
CA VAL A 33 9.95 -6.24 11.24
C VAL A 33 10.61 -4.90 11.59
N ASP A 34 9.92 -3.78 11.41
CA ASP A 34 10.47 -2.47 11.75
C ASP A 34 10.59 -2.25 13.27
N ILE A 35 9.66 -2.78 14.08
CA ILE A 35 9.80 -2.81 15.54
C ILE A 35 11.06 -3.58 15.93
N LEU A 36 11.28 -4.78 15.36
CA LEU A 36 12.48 -5.58 15.62
C LEU A 36 13.76 -4.83 15.22
N ARG A 37 13.73 -4.08 14.10
CA ARG A 37 14.83 -3.22 13.67
C ARG A 37 15.11 -2.07 14.63
N MET A 38 14.08 -1.44 15.17
CA MET A 38 14.27 -0.38 16.17
C MET A 38 14.79 -0.94 17.50
N LEU A 39 14.33 -2.12 17.90
CA LEU A 39 14.86 -2.83 19.07
C LEU A 39 16.32 -3.24 18.87
N SER A 40 16.72 -3.66 17.67
CA SER A 40 18.12 -4.03 17.42
C SER A 40 19.07 -2.84 17.55
N LEU A 41 18.63 -1.64 17.17
CA LEU A 41 19.46 -0.43 17.28
C LEU A 41 19.71 0.02 18.73
N LYS A 42 18.83 -0.34 19.66
CA LYS A 42 18.89 0.17 21.05
C LYS A 42 19.09 -0.86 22.14
N ILE A 43 18.51 -2.03 21.98
CA ILE A 43 18.31 -3.00 23.08
C ILE A 43 19.05 -4.30 22.77
N VAL A 44 18.97 -4.79 21.53
CA VAL A 44 19.53 -6.10 21.14
C VAL A 44 20.34 -6.00 19.84
N PRO A 45 21.58 -5.46 19.86
CA PRO A 45 22.40 -5.27 18.65
C PRO A 45 22.58 -6.53 17.80
N ASN A 46 22.73 -7.69 18.45
CA ASN A 46 22.89 -8.98 17.76
C ASN A 46 21.68 -9.36 16.87
N LEU A 47 20.51 -8.76 17.12
CA LEU A 47 19.32 -9.00 16.29
C LEU A 47 19.47 -8.41 14.89
N ALA A 48 20.33 -7.40 14.69
CA ALA A 48 20.49 -6.69 13.42
C ALA A 48 20.79 -7.64 12.25
N ASN A 49 21.67 -8.62 12.48
CA ASN A 49 22.10 -9.60 11.47
C ASN A 49 20.99 -10.59 11.06
N SER A 50 19.93 -10.70 11.85
CA SER A 50 18.86 -11.68 11.66
C SER A 50 17.57 -11.08 11.12
N ILE A 51 17.43 -9.74 11.06
CA ILE A 51 16.16 -9.08 10.70
C ILE A 51 15.72 -9.41 9.28
N ASP A 52 16.62 -9.33 8.30
CA ASP A 52 16.25 -9.59 6.91
C ASP A 52 15.91 -11.07 6.69
N PHE A 53 16.57 -11.98 7.43
CA PHE A 53 16.18 -13.38 7.47
C PHE A 53 14.77 -13.56 8.05
N ILE A 54 14.47 -12.94 9.20
CA ILE A 54 13.13 -13.00 9.83
C ILE A 54 12.06 -12.43 8.89
N ARG A 55 12.34 -11.29 8.25
CA ARG A 55 11.49 -10.65 7.25
C ARG A 55 11.16 -11.62 6.13
N ASN A 56 12.18 -12.21 5.50
CA ASN A 56 12.01 -13.12 4.38
C ASN A 56 11.29 -14.41 4.80
N MET A 57 11.53 -14.91 6.02
CA MET A 57 10.82 -16.06 6.59
C MET A 57 9.32 -15.77 6.74
N ILE A 58 8.93 -14.61 7.28
CA ILE A 58 7.51 -14.21 7.40
C ILE A 58 6.85 -14.14 6.02
N TYR A 59 7.56 -13.64 5.00
CA TYR A 59 7.05 -13.53 3.63
C TYR A 59 6.86 -14.91 3.01
N ALA A 60 7.85 -15.80 3.16
CA ALA A 60 7.80 -17.18 2.68
C ALA A 60 6.67 -17.97 3.35
N MET A 61 6.49 -17.83 4.68
CA MET A 61 5.39 -18.46 5.41
C MET A 61 4.02 -17.99 4.91
N SER A 62 3.88 -16.70 4.60
CA SER A 62 2.64 -16.13 4.06
C SER A 62 2.31 -16.71 2.67
N ALA A 63 3.31 -16.82 1.81
CA ALA A 63 3.15 -17.41 0.48
C ALA A 63 2.87 -18.92 0.56
N ALA A 64 3.59 -19.65 1.42
CA ALA A 64 3.36 -21.07 1.67
C ALA A 64 1.94 -21.34 2.17
N TYR A 65 1.40 -20.48 3.04
CA TYR A 65 0.01 -20.58 3.50
C TYR A 65 -0.99 -20.42 2.35
N VAL A 66 -0.75 -19.49 1.43
CA VAL A 66 -1.59 -19.32 0.24
C VAL A 66 -1.53 -20.57 -0.64
N ILE A 67 -0.34 -21.10 -0.90
CA ILE A 67 -0.16 -22.34 -1.68
C ILE A 67 -0.91 -23.49 -1.00
N PHE A 68 -0.73 -23.68 0.31
CA PHE A 68 -1.46 -24.68 1.08
C PHE A 68 -2.98 -24.51 0.97
N SER A 69 -3.49 -23.28 1.13
CA SER A 69 -4.92 -22.98 1.02
C SER A 69 -5.48 -23.30 -0.36
N VAL A 70 -4.70 -23.03 -1.41
CA VAL A 70 -5.02 -23.34 -2.81
C VAL A 70 -5.07 -24.84 -3.03
N CYS A 71 -4.09 -25.59 -2.53
CA CYS A 71 -4.06 -27.05 -2.61
C CYS A 71 -5.21 -27.68 -1.82
N TYR A 72 -5.48 -27.20 -0.60
CA TYR A 72 -6.49 -27.73 0.31
C TYR A 72 -7.93 -27.57 -0.22
N LYS A 73 -8.28 -26.41 -0.79
CA LYS A 73 -9.62 -26.15 -1.35
C LYS A 73 -9.74 -26.51 -2.84
N GLY A 74 -8.66 -26.99 -3.45
CA GLY A 74 -8.58 -27.28 -4.87
C GLY A 74 -8.18 -26.08 -5.73
N VAL A 75 -7.30 -26.34 -6.68
CA VAL A 75 -6.73 -25.32 -7.55
C VAL A 75 -7.70 -24.96 -8.68
N LYS A 76 -7.98 -23.66 -8.83
CA LYS A 76 -8.80 -23.19 -9.95
C LYS A 76 -7.94 -23.01 -11.19
N LYS A 77 -8.41 -23.52 -12.34
CA LYS A 77 -7.77 -23.32 -13.66
C LYS A 77 -7.44 -21.84 -13.94
N LYS A 78 -8.33 -20.93 -13.56
CA LYS A 78 -8.12 -19.48 -13.70
C LYS A 78 -6.92 -18.96 -12.87
N LEU A 79 -6.73 -19.48 -11.66
CA LEU A 79 -5.61 -19.08 -10.80
C LEU A 79 -4.28 -19.57 -11.37
N ILE A 80 -4.22 -20.84 -11.81
CA ILE A 80 -3.02 -21.40 -12.47
C ILE A 80 -2.68 -20.58 -13.72
N SER A 81 -3.68 -20.26 -14.54
CA SER A 81 -3.46 -19.47 -15.76
C SER A 81 -2.92 -18.07 -15.47
N ILE A 82 -3.41 -17.40 -14.42
CA ILE A 82 -2.91 -16.07 -14.03
C ILE A 82 -1.47 -16.16 -13.50
N LEU A 83 -1.19 -17.10 -12.60
CA LEU A 83 0.15 -17.28 -12.04
C LEU A 83 1.14 -17.69 -13.14
N GLY A 84 0.77 -18.61 -14.02
CA GLY A 84 1.58 -19.02 -15.16
C GLY A 84 1.86 -17.86 -16.11
N PHE A 85 0.88 -16.99 -16.37
CA PHE A 85 1.10 -15.79 -17.17
C PHE A 85 2.06 -14.80 -16.50
N ILE A 86 1.91 -14.54 -15.19
CA ILE A 86 2.82 -13.65 -14.45
C ILE A 86 4.25 -14.19 -14.44
N LEU A 87 4.41 -15.50 -14.21
CA LEU A 87 5.72 -16.16 -14.25
C LEU A 87 6.33 -16.13 -15.66
N LEU A 88 5.51 -16.28 -16.70
CA LEU A 88 5.95 -16.14 -18.09
C LEU A 88 6.46 -14.71 -18.37
N VAL A 89 5.70 -13.68 -17.97
CA VAL A 89 6.12 -12.28 -18.12
C VAL A 89 7.44 -12.03 -17.38
N LEU A 90 7.56 -12.49 -16.14
CA LEU A 90 8.79 -12.36 -15.36
C LEU A 90 9.96 -13.10 -16.04
N ALA A 91 9.75 -14.32 -16.51
CA ALA A 91 10.78 -15.09 -17.22
C ALA A 91 11.24 -14.39 -18.49
N THR A 92 10.32 -13.88 -19.31
CA THR A 92 10.69 -13.09 -20.51
C THR A 92 11.43 -11.81 -20.16
N SER A 93 11.13 -11.20 -19.01
CA SER A 93 11.83 -9.99 -18.53
C SER A 93 13.25 -10.32 -18.09
N LEU A 94 13.46 -11.44 -17.40
CA LEU A 94 14.79 -11.93 -17.00
C LEU A 94 15.64 -12.35 -18.20
N MET A 95 15.02 -12.88 -19.26
CA MET A 95 15.72 -13.20 -20.51
C MET A 95 16.13 -11.94 -21.28
N ALA A 96 15.29 -10.90 -21.27
CA ALA A 96 15.59 -9.62 -21.92
C ALA A 96 16.62 -8.79 -21.14
N HIS A 97 16.58 -8.86 -19.81
CA HIS A 97 17.44 -8.10 -18.90
C HIS A 97 17.94 -9.00 -17.76
N PRO A 98 19.04 -9.76 -17.95
CA PRO A 98 19.62 -10.63 -16.94
C PRO A 98 20.01 -9.90 -15.64
N GLU A 99 20.30 -8.60 -15.72
CA GLU A 99 20.63 -7.72 -14.59
C GLU A 99 19.51 -7.68 -13.54
N ILE A 100 18.25 -7.87 -13.94
CA ILE A 100 17.12 -7.95 -13.02
C ILE A 100 17.31 -9.12 -12.05
N GLY A 101 17.75 -10.28 -12.54
CA GLY A 101 17.99 -11.44 -11.68
C GLY A 101 19.19 -11.25 -10.75
N GLN A 102 20.19 -10.49 -11.18
CA GLN A 102 21.42 -10.25 -10.43
C GLN A 102 21.23 -9.20 -9.33
N PHE A 103 20.54 -8.10 -9.63
CA PHE A 103 20.49 -6.93 -8.75
C PHE A 103 19.12 -6.69 -8.11
N LEU A 104 18.04 -7.30 -8.61
CA LEU A 104 16.67 -7.07 -8.14
C LEU A 104 15.99 -8.33 -7.57
N MET A 105 16.77 -9.30 -7.10
CA MET A 105 16.24 -10.53 -6.52
C MET A 105 15.33 -10.28 -5.31
N ASP A 106 15.71 -9.34 -4.42
CA ASP A 106 14.89 -8.95 -3.27
C ASP A 106 13.53 -8.39 -3.71
N ASP A 107 13.51 -7.55 -4.74
CA ASP A 107 12.30 -6.97 -5.34
C ASP A 107 11.40 -8.08 -5.94
N ILE A 108 11.99 -9.06 -6.62
CA ILE A 108 11.27 -10.23 -7.16
C ILE A 108 10.67 -11.06 -6.02
N ILE A 109 11.42 -11.32 -4.96
CA ILE A 109 10.93 -12.07 -3.80
C ILE A 109 9.76 -11.34 -3.15
N VAL A 110 9.84 -10.03 -2.97
CA VAL A 110 8.73 -9.22 -2.44
C VAL A 110 7.52 -9.28 -3.37
N PHE A 111 7.70 -9.15 -4.69
CA PHE A 111 6.61 -9.26 -5.64
C PHE A 111 5.89 -10.61 -5.56
N LEU A 112 6.64 -11.71 -5.64
CA LEU A 112 6.08 -13.07 -5.61
C LEU A 112 5.48 -13.43 -4.25
N MET A 113 6.19 -13.15 -3.16
CA MET A 113 5.82 -13.63 -1.84
C MET A 113 4.88 -12.69 -1.08
N ARG A 114 4.84 -11.40 -1.43
CA ARG A 114 3.93 -10.44 -0.78
C ARG A 114 2.88 -9.86 -1.68
N VAL A 115 3.23 -9.33 -2.85
CA VAL A 115 2.26 -8.66 -3.72
C VAL A 115 1.23 -9.67 -4.22
N LEU A 116 1.68 -10.79 -4.79
CA LEU A 116 0.75 -11.84 -5.27
C LEU A 116 -0.04 -12.50 -4.13
N THR A 117 0.61 -12.75 -2.99
CA THR A 117 -0.03 -13.27 -1.77
C THR A 117 -1.15 -12.35 -1.29
N GLY A 118 -0.91 -11.04 -1.22
CA GLY A 118 -1.92 -10.05 -0.84
C GLY A 118 -3.09 -10.02 -1.81
N ALA A 119 -2.81 -10.07 -3.11
CA ALA A 119 -3.85 -10.15 -4.14
C ALA A 119 -4.71 -11.40 -3.99
N PHE A 120 -4.10 -12.56 -3.71
CA PHE A 120 -4.83 -13.79 -3.47
C PHE A 120 -5.71 -13.70 -2.22
N LEU A 121 -5.13 -13.39 -1.05
CA LEU A 121 -5.84 -13.37 0.23
C LEU A 121 -7.08 -12.48 0.17
N PHE A 122 -6.94 -11.27 -0.40
CA PHE A 122 -8.04 -10.31 -0.46
C PHE A 122 -9.04 -10.55 -1.60
N THR A 123 -8.65 -11.21 -2.69
CA THR A 123 -9.61 -11.67 -3.72
C THR A 123 -10.60 -12.69 -3.15
N TYR A 124 -10.14 -13.51 -2.20
CA TYR A 124 -10.91 -14.61 -1.65
C TYR A 124 -11.53 -14.33 -0.27
N LEU A 125 -11.19 -13.21 0.36
CA LEU A 125 -11.78 -12.74 1.62
C LEU A 125 -13.29 -12.55 1.49
N THR A 126 -14.06 -13.11 2.43
CA THR A 126 -15.53 -12.94 2.50
C THR A 126 -15.99 -12.28 3.79
N ASP A 127 -15.33 -12.51 4.92
CA ASP A 127 -15.64 -11.87 6.19
C ASP A 127 -14.72 -10.66 6.47
N TYR A 128 -15.17 -9.51 5.98
CA TYR A 128 -14.48 -8.22 6.11
C TYR A 128 -14.43 -7.73 7.56
N GLU A 129 -15.44 -8.05 8.37
CA GLU A 129 -15.49 -7.65 9.77
C GLU A 129 -14.35 -8.32 10.54
N ARG A 130 -14.20 -9.63 10.39
CA ARG A 130 -13.15 -10.39 11.07
C ARG A 130 -11.76 -9.95 10.63
N ALA A 131 -11.56 -9.63 9.35
CA ALA A 131 -10.30 -9.06 8.86
C ALA A 131 -9.95 -7.74 9.57
N ILE A 132 -10.91 -6.81 9.67
CA ILE A 132 -10.69 -5.54 10.39
C ILE A 132 -10.46 -5.78 11.87
N ARG A 133 -11.28 -6.60 12.54
CA ARG A 133 -11.12 -6.90 13.97
C ARG A 133 -9.73 -7.45 14.31
N ILE A 134 -9.11 -8.20 13.41
CA ILE A 134 -7.74 -8.68 13.59
C ILE A 134 -6.74 -7.54 13.49
N GLN A 135 -6.87 -6.65 12.50
CA GLN A 135 -6.03 -5.46 12.41
C GLN A 135 -6.11 -4.58 13.66
N LEU A 136 -7.29 -4.50 14.30
CA LEU A 136 -7.47 -3.76 15.55
C LEU A 136 -6.70 -4.37 16.74
N ARG A 137 -6.45 -5.69 16.75
CA ARG A 137 -5.69 -6.35 17.82
C ARG A 137 -4.22 -5.92 17.87
N TYR A 138 -3.70 -5.35 16.79
CA TYR A 138 -2.32 -4.86 16.71
C TYR A 138 -2.14 -3.45 17.27
N LEU A 139 -3.20 -2.84 17.84
CA LEU A 139 -3.14 -1.52 18.48
C LEU A 139 -1.96 -1.35 19.46
N PRO A 140 -1.63 -2.30 20.35
CA PRO A 140 -0.47 -2.15 21.25
C PRO A 140 0.85 -2.06 20.50
N LEU A 141 1.00 -2.79 19.39
CA LEU A 141 2.22 -2.76 18.56
C LEU A 141 2.36 -1.43 17.81
N VAL A 142 1.25 -0.82 17.41
CA VAL A 142 1.26 0.54 16.82
C VAL A 142 1.79 1.56 17.81
N TRP A 143 1.33 1.53 19.06
CA TRP A 143 1.83 2.43 20.11
C TRP A 143 3.30 2.15 20.46
N LEU A 144 3.68 0.88 20.60
CA LEU A 144 5.08 0.48 20.80
C LEU A 144 5.97 1.04 19.68
N TYR A 145 5.52 0.94 18.43
CA TYR A 145 6.26 1.44 17.28
C TYR A 145 6.47 2.95 17.31
N ILE A 146 5.42 3.73 17.62
CA ILE A 146 5.51 5.18 17.75
C ILE A 146 6.51 5.55 18.86
N ILE A 147 6.43 4.92 20.03
CA ILE A 147 7.30 5.20 21.17
C ILE A 147 8.75 4.86 20.84
N LEU A 148 9.00 3.68 20.27
CA LEU A 148 10.34 3.25 19.88
C LEU A 148 10.94 4.21 18.86
N PHE A 149 10.19 4.58 17.83
CA PHE A 149 10.69 5.47 16.78
C PHE A 149 11.08 6.84 17.32
N ILE A 150 10.21 7.47 18.12
CA ILE A 150 10.50 8.75 18.78
C ILE A 150 11.75 8.64 19.66
N SER A 151 11.89 7.52 20.39
CA SER A 151 13.05 7.32 21.24
C SER A 151 14.35 7.16 20.43
N VAL A 152 14.30 6.46 19.30
CA VAL A 152 15.47 6.09 18.49
C VAL A 152 16.00 7.28 17.70
N GLY A 153 15.13 8.20 17.27
CA GLY A 153 15.54 9.46 16.64
C GLY A 153 16.30 9.28 15.32
N THR A 154 16.09 8.17 14.60
CA THR A 154 16.86 7.87 13.38
C THR A 154 16.28 8.51 12.13
N ASN A 155 17.12 9.23 11.39
CA ASN A 155 16.76 9.85 10.11
C ASN A 155 16.76 8.86 8.93
N GLU A 156 17.35 7.67 9.07
CA GLU A 156 17.52 6.75 7.93
C GLU A 156 16.26 5.93 7.59
N ASN A 157 15.36 5.68 8.55
CA ASN A 157 14.19 4.82 8.36
C ASN A 157 12.84 5.57 8.41
N TYR A 158 12.84 6.89 8.26
CA TYR A 158 11.65 7.73 8.34
C TYR A 158 10.54 7.36 7.34
N MET A 159 10.92 6.91 6.13
CA MET A 159 9.95 6.49 5.11
C MET A 159 9.27 5.19 5.53
N GLY A 160 10.03 4.18 5.94
CA GLY A 160 9.50 2.91 6.46
C GLY A 160 8.52 3.16 7.59
N PHE A 161 8.92 3.98 8.57
CA PHE A 161 8.07 4.43 9.67
C PHE A 161 6.72 4.97 9.22
N SER A 162 6.74 5.98 8.36
CA SER A 162 5.51 6.64 7.94
C SER A 162 4.58 5.74 7.11
N TYR A 163 5.11 4.88 6.25
CA TYR A 163 4.30 3.97 5.42
C TYR A 163 3.82 2.72 6.18
N CYS A 164 4.49 2.31 7.25
CA CYS A 164 3.98 1.29 8.16
C CYS A 164 2.82 1.82 9.01
N LEU A 165 2.89 3.09 9.44
CA LEU A 165 1.90 3.69 10.34
C LEU A 165 0.64 4.21 9.61
N ILE A 166 0.74 4.54 8.31
CA ILE A 166 -0.38 5.14 7.57
C ILE A 166 -1.60 4.21 7.45
N ILE A 167 -1.38 2.91 7.28
CA ILE A 167 -2.47 1.93 7.15
C ILE A 167 -3.25 1.83 8.49
N PRO A 168 -2.61 1.56 9.65
CA PRO A 168 -3.27 1.64 10.94
C PRO A 168 -3.95 2.98 11.20
N CYS A 169 -3.33 4.10 10.82
CA CYS A 169 -3.94 5.43 10.96
C CYS A 169 -5.29 5.51 10.26
N VAL A 170 -5.36 5.18 8.97
CA VAL A 170 -6.62 5.22 8.20
C VAL A 170 -7.65 4.22 8.76
N VAL A 171 -7.22 3.01 9.11
CA VAL A 171 -8.10 1.98 9.69
C VAL A 171 -8.71 2.46 11.00
N TYR A 172 -7.90 2.95 11.94
CA TYR A 172 -8.37 3.33 13.28
C TYR A 172 -9.21 4.61 13.26
N THR A 173 -8.87 5.60 12.42
CA THR A 173 -9.68 6.80 12.26
C THR A 173 -11.08 6.48 11.71
N ILE A 174 -11.15 5.72 10.62
CA ILE A 174 -12.44 5.38 10.00
C ILE A 174 -13.24 4.43 10.90
N TYR A 175 -12.60 3.42 11.49
CA TYR A 175 -13.27 2.49 12.41
C TYR A 175 -13.82 3.20 13.64
N GLY A 176 -13.01 4.04 14.29
CA GLY A 176 -13.43 4.81 15.46
C GLY A 176 -14.61 5.73 15.16
N TYR A 177 -14.67 6.27 13.95
CA TYR A 177 -15.80 7.07 13.49
C TYR A 177 -17.06 6.22 13.21
N GLU A 178 -16.97 5.21 12.35
CA GLU A 178 -18.10 4.35 11.94
C GLU A 178 -18.76 3.67 13.14
N PHE A 179 -17.94 3.17 14.07
CA PHE A 179 -18.39 2.37 15.21
C PHE A 179 -18.39 3.15 16.53
N LYS A 180 -18.26 4.48 16.46
CA LYS A 180 -18.29 5.41 17.62
C LYS A 180 -17.34 4.98 18.75
N ASN A 181 -16.16 4.51 18.41
CA ASN A 181 -15.15 4.10 19.38
C ASN A 181 -14.04 5.16 19.49
N PRO A 182 -14.01 5.96 20.57
CA PRO A 182 -13.08 7.08 20.68
C PRO A 182 -11.62 6.65 20.79
N VAL A 183 -11.33 5.47 21.34
CA VAL A 183 -9.94 4.97 21.50
C VAL A 183 -9.27 4.82 20.14
N TYR A 184 -9.94 4.15 19.20
CA TYR A 184 -9.41 4.00 17.84
C TYR A 184 -9.39 5.33 17.09
N PHE A 185 -10.42 6.16 17.23
CA PHE A 185 -10.46 7.46 16.57
C PHE A 185 -9.28 8.35 17.00
N ILE A 186 -9.08 8.50 18.31
CA ILE A 186 -8.00 9.28 18.90
C ILE A 186 -6.64 8.70 18.50
N THR A 187 -6.47 7.37 18.56
CA THR A 187 -5.21 6.74 18.13
C THR A 187 -4.91 7.05 16.65
N GLY A 188 -5.90 6.92 15.77
CA GLY A 188 -5.73 7.20 14.34
C GLY A 188 -5.31 8.65 14.09
N VAL A 189 -5.95 9.62 14.77
CA VAL A 189 -5.59 11.04 14.67
C VAL A 189 -4.21 11.32 15.25
N ILE A 190 -3.89 10.81 16.45
CA ILE A 190 -2.57 11.01 17.07
C ILE A 190 -1.46 10.40 16.21
N SER A 191 -1.71 9.30 15.51
CA SER A 191 -0.73 8.67 14.62
C SER A 191 -0.28 9.59 13.47
N LEU A 192 -1.04 10.63 13.11
CA LEU A 192 -0.62 11.63 12.12
C LEU A 192 0.47 12.58 12.65
N ILE A 193 0.52 12.81 13.97
CA ILE A 193 1.49 13.70 14.60
C ILE A 193 2.92 13.21 14.34
N PRO A 194 3.31 11.97 14.71
CA PRO A 194 4.68 11.53 14.48
C PRO A 194 5.01 11.38 12.98
N ILE A 195 4.03 11.09 12.13
CA ILE A 195 4.22 11.11 10.66
C ILE A 195 4.54 12.53 10.17
N SER A 196 3.93 13.55 10.77
CA SER A 196 4.16 14.95 10.36
C SER A 196 5.52 15.48 10.78
N PHE A 197 5.97 15.15 12.00
CA PHE A 197 7.24 15.64 12.54
C PHE A 197 8.45 14.87 11.98
N TRP A 198 8.33 13.53 11.90
CA TRP A 198 9.45 12.64 11.60
C TRP A 198 9.21 11.70 10.41
N GLY A 199 8.07 11.78 9.74
CA GLY A 199 7.71 10.87 8.63
C GLY A 199 7.87 11.49 7.24
N ALA A 200 7.53 10.70 6.22
CA ALA A 200 7.54 11.16 4.84
C ALA A 200 6.28 11.98 4.48
N ARG A 201 6.48 13.12 3.82
CA ARG A 201 5.39 13.98 3.28
C ARG A 201 4.37 13.20 2.45
N GLY A 202 4.84 12.27 1.61
CA GLY A 202 3.99 11.44 0.76
C GLY A 202 3.05 10.53 1.55
N ALA A 203 3.52 9.95 2.66
CA ALA A 203 2.71 9.13 3.54
C ALA A 203 1.61 9.96 4.22
N LEU A 204 1.97 11.13 4.77
CA LEU A 204 1.02 12.05 5.41
C LEU A 204 -0.10 12.46 4.45
N ALA A 205 0.26 12.95 3.26
CA ALA A 205 -0.69 13.37 2.24
C ALA A 205 -1.62 12.21 1.85
N THR A 206 -1.07 11.02 1.67
CA THR A 206 -1.83 9.82 1.31
C THR A 206 -2.91 9.49 2.37
N GLY A 207 -2.57 9.47 3.66
CA GLY A 207 -3.55 9.15 4.70
C GLY A 207 -4.61 10.23 4.88
N ILE A 208 -4.21 11.51 4.83
CA ILE A 208 -5.15 12.63 4.90
C ILE A 208 -6.15 12.53 3.73
N VAL A 209 -5.68 12.32 2.51
CA VAL A 209 -6.54 12.18 1.33
C VAL A 209 -7.46 10.96 1.47
N ALA A 210 -6.96 9.81 1.92
CA ALA A 210 -7.78 8.62 2.13
C ALA A 210 -8.92 8.86 3.15
N VAL A 211 -8.61 9.49 4.29
CA VAL A 211 -9.60 9.83 5.33
C VAL A 211 -10.58 10.89 4.84
N ALA A 212 -10.10 11.94 4.17
CA ALA A 212 -10.94 13.00 3.62
C ALA A 212 -11.93 12.47 2.58
N LEU A 213 -11.46 11.64 1.66
CA LEU A 213 -12.30 10.99 0.65
C LEU A 213 -13.35 10.06 1.27
N TYR A 214 -13.03 9.39 2.37
CA TYR A 214 -14.02 8.61 3.13
C TYR A 214 -15.13 9.50 3.67
N PHE A 215 -14.78 10.62 4.33
CA PHE A 215 -15.77 11.53 4.88
C PHE A 215 -16.63 12.22 3.83
N LEU A 216 -16.03 12.58 2.68
CA LEU A 216 -16.72 13.22 1.56
C LEU A 216 -17.74 12.31 0.89
N PHE A 217 -17.38 11.05 0.63
CA PHE A 217 -18.14 10.21 -0.31
C PHE A 217 -18.81 8.99 0.32
N SER A 218 -18.35 8.53 1.47
CA SER A 218 -18.82 7.26 2.06
C SER A 218 -19.45 7.40 3.45
N SER A 219 -19.25 8.54 4.10
CA SER A 219 -19.93 8.87 5.35
C SER A 219 -21.24 9.61 5.06
N LYS A 220 -22.25 9.51 5.94
CA LYS A 220 -23.49 10.30 5.80
C LYS A 220 -23.13 11.79 5.80
N LEU A 221 -23.29 12.48 4.67
CA LEU A 221 -23.05 13.92 4.55
C LEU A 221 -24.01 14.65 5.48
N THR A 222 -23.45 15.45 6.40
CA THR A 222 -24.21 16.36 7.25
C THR A 222 -23.69 17.76 7.01
N MET A 223 -24.54 18.78 7.17
CA MET A 223 -24.12 20.19 7.01
C MET A 223 -22.90 20.53 7.89
N LYS A 224 -22.83 19.96 9.09
CA LYS A 224 -21.65 20.07 9.97
C LYS A 224 -20.36 19.57 9.29
N LYS A 225 -20.41 18.48 8.51
CA LYS A 225 -19.24 17.96 7.80
C LYS A 225 -18.84 18.83 6.63
N ILE A 226 -19.80 19.38 5.89
CA ILE A 226 -19.52 20.31 4.79
C ILE A 226 -18.82 21.55 5.35
N ILE A 227 -19.33 22.11 6.45
CA ILE A 227 -18.71 23.23 7.15
C ILE A 227 -17.30 22.86 7.63
N ILE A 228 -17.10 21.70 8.25
CA ILE A 228 -15.77 21.24 8.68
C ILE A 228 -14.83 21.10 7.48
N ILE A 229 -15.25 20.52 6.36
CA ILE A 229 -14.43 20.37 5.16
C ILE A 229 -14.04 21.74 4.60
N VAL A 230 -14.99 22.67 4.50
CA VAL A 230 -14.75 24.03 4.01
C VAL A 230 -13.80 24.77 4.94
N VAL A 231 -14.05 24.76 6.25
CA VAL A 231 -13.18 25.38 7.26
C VAL A 231 -11.80 24.75 7.26
N THR A 232 -11.69 23.42 7.19
CA THR A 232 -10.39 22.72 7.15
C THR A 232 -9.66 23.03 5.85
N SER A 233 -10.35 23.19 4.73
CA SER A 233 -9.74 23.55 3.44
C SER A 233 -9.24 25.00 3.45
N ILE A 234 -10.01 25.93 4.04
CA ILE A 234 -9.60 27.32 4.22
C ILE A 234 -8.41 27.42 5.18
N SER A 235 -8.45 26.71 6.30
CA SER A 235 -7.35 26.65 7.26
C SER A 235 -6.11 25.99 6.66
N ALA A 236 -6.27 24.90 5.91
CA ALA A 236 -5.18 24.24 5.20
C ALA A 236 -4.57 25.16 4.14
N PHE A 237 -5.39 25.94 3.42
CA PHE A 237 -4.92 26.95 2.49
C PHE A 237 -4.16 28.07 3.21
N GLY A 238 -4.67 28.58 4.33
CA GLY A 238 -4.00 29.60 5.14
C GLY A 238 -2.67 29.12 5.73
N ILE A 239 -2.60 27.86 6.18
CA ILE A 239 -1.38 27.20 6.64
C ILE A 239 -0.41 26.98 5.48
N ALA A 240 -0.89 26.49 4.33
CA ALA A 240 -0.06 26.30 3.13
C ALA A 240 0.54 27.63 2.63
N SER A 241 -0.21 28.72 2.74
CA SER A 241 0.23 30.08 2.38
C SER A 241 1.33 30.61 3.30
N ASN A 242 1.41 30.11 4.54
CA ASN A 242 2.39 30.54 5.55
C ASN A 242 3.37 29.41 5.92
N LEU A 243 3.40 28.34 5.14
CA LEU A 243 4.02 27.08 5.53
C LEU A 243 5.53 27.20 5.74
N GLN A 244 6.19 28.05 4.94
CA GLN A 244 7.62 28.33 5.05
C GLN A 244 7.95 29.00 6.39
N SER A 245 7.21 30.04 6.77
CA SER A 245 7.39 30.76 8.05
C SER A 245 7.11 29.86 9.25
N ILE A 246 6.07 29.00 9.16
CA ILE A 246 5.76 28.01 10.19
C ILE A 246 6.89 26.99 10.32
N ALA A 247 7.45 26.52 9.20
CA ALA A 247 8.53 25.55 9.21
C ALA A 247 9.83 26.12 9.79
N ILE A 248 10.17 27.38 9.48
CA ILE A 248 11.32 28.07 10.10
C ILE A 248 11.12 28.17 11.61
N TYR A 249 9.93 28.59 12.07
CA TYR A 249 9.62 28.65 13.49
C TYR A 249 9.72 27.29 14.19
N MET A 250 9.18 26.23 13.56
CA MET A 250 9.23 24.87 14.09
C MET A 250 10.66 24.32 14.15
N LEU A 251 11.50 24.55 13.14
CA LEU A 251 12.91 24.16 13.14
C LEU A 251 13.68 24.83 14.27
N ASN A 252 13.45 26.12 14.48
CA ASN A 252 14.09 26.87 15.56
C ASN A 252 13.70 26.35 16.95
N LYS A 253 12.49 25.78 17.09
CA LYS A 253 11.95 25.33 18.38
C LYS A 253 12.19 23.85 18.69
N PHE A 254 12.13 22.98 17.67
CA PHE A 254 12.17 21.53 17.83
C PHE A 254 13.41 20.87 17.22
N GLY A 255 14.30 21.65 16.60
CA GLY A 255 15.52 21.17 15.96
C GLY A 255 15.29 20.65 14.54
N TYR A 256 16.30 19.96 14.00
CA TYR A 256 16.32 19.54 12.60
C TYR A 256 15.21 18.53 12.28
N SER A 257 14.36 18.87 11.31
CA SER A 257 13.48 17.93 10.62
C SER A 257 13.69 18.11 9.12
N ARG A 258 13.97 17.03 8.39
CA ARG A 258 14.18 17.07 6.94
C ARG A 258 12.96 17.59 6.18
N THR A 259 11.76 17.24 6.64
CA THR A 259 10.52 17.73 6.04
C THR A 259 10.39 19.23 6.28
N LEU A 260 10.60 19.70 7.51
CA LEU A 260 10.52 21.12 7.81
C LEU A 260 11.65 21.91 7.15
N SER A 261 12.85 21.37 7.01
CA SER A 261 13.98 22.04 6.35
C SER A 261 13.73 22.29 4.87
N ILE A 262 13.15 21.32 4.16
CA ILE A 262 12.75 21.47 2.75
C ILE A 262 11.59 22.46 2.59
N ILE A 263 10.66 22.48 3.55
CA ILE A 263 9.56 23.46 3.55
C ILE A 263 10.11 24.86 3.82
N ALA A 264 11.03 25.00 4.78
CA ALA A 264 11.68 26.25 5.16
C ALA A 264 12.58 26.79 4.04
N SER A 265 13.24 25.93 3.27
CA SER A 265 14.08 26.33 2.13
C SER A 265 13.28 26.79 0.91
N GLY A 266 11.94 26.69 0.93
CA GLY A 266 11.09 27.04 -0.21
C GLY A 266 11.08 26.01 -1.33
N GLU A 267 11.85 24.91 -1.18
CA GLU A 267 11.97 23.81 -2.14
C GLU A 267 10.78 22.82 -2.10
N LEU A 268 9.62 23.29 -1.63
CA LEU A 268 8.44 22.44 -1.48
C LEU A 268 7.93 21.92 -2.83
N TRP A 269 8.06 22.76 -3.85
CA TRP A 269 7.57 22.53 -5.22
C TRP A 269 8.65 22.05 -6.19
N THR A 270 9.92 22.20 -5.84
CA THR A 270 11.04 21.69 -6.64
C THR A 270 11.16 20.19 -6.40
N GLY A 271 10.59 19.39 -7.31
CA GLY A 271 10.56 17.93 -7.20
C GLY A 271 11.97 17.38 -6.98
N GLY A 272 12.25 16.84 -5.79
CA GLY A 272 13.58 16.38 -5.37
C GLY A 272 14.13 15.22 -6.21
N GLY A 273 14.60 15.52 -7.42
CA GLY A 273 15.11 14.58 -8.43
C GLY A 273 14.04 13.81 -9.23
N ARG A 274 12.76 13.87 -8.84
CA ARG A 274 11.69 13.04 -9.43
C ARG A 274 11.33 13.40 -10.86
N ASN A 275 11.38 14.69 -11.19
CA ASN A 275 11.05 15.15 -12.54
C ASN A 275 12.04 14.56 -13.55
N THR A 276 13.34 14.56 -13.23
CA THR A 276 14.39 13.94 -14.04
C THR A 276 14.15 12.44 -14.23
N ILE A 277 13.85 11.70 -13.15
CA ILE A 277 13.54 10.26 -13.21
C ILE A 277 12.34 10.01 -14.13
N GLN A 278 11.26 10.79 -13.98
CA GLN A 278 10.05 10.62 -14.78
C GLN A 278 10.26 10.99 -16.24
N GLU A 279 11.05 12.02 -16.53
CA GLU A 279 11.40 12.43 -17.89
C GLU A 279 12.21 11.36 -18.63
N ILE A 280 13.19 10.74 -17.97
CA ILE A 280 13.96 9.62 -18.53
C ILE A 280 13.01 8.50 -18.95
N ILE A 281 12.09 8.14 -18.08
CA ILE A 281 11.13 7.06 -18.31
C ILE A 281 10.17 7.43 -19.44
N VAL A 282 9.61 8.64 -19.43
CA VAL A 282 8.68 9.09 -20.48
C VAL A 282 9.35 9.04 -21.86
N ARG A 283 10.60 9.50 -21.98
CA ARG A 283 11.35 9.47 -23.23
C ARG A 283 11.68 8.05 -23.71
N GLY A 284 11.79 7.09 -22.79
CA GLY A 284 12.06 5.70 -23.09
C GLY A 284 10.81 4.84 -23.32
N ILE A 285 9.59 5.37 -23.24
CA ILE A 285 8.38 4.60 -23.56
C ILE A 285 8.36 4.31 -25.07
N THR A 286 8.37 3.03 -25.41
CA THR A 286 8.25 2.54 -26.79
C THR A 286 6.91 1.84 -26.99
N ILE A 287 6.61 1.44 -28.23
CA ILE A 287 5.38 0.71 -28.56
C ILE A 287 5.40 -0.70 -27.95
N LEU A 288 6.56 -1.34 -27.92
CA LEU A 288 6.74 -2.71 -27.46
C LEU A 288 7.03 -2.77 -25.94
N PRO A 289 6.71 -3.88 -25.27
CA PRO A 289 7.06 -4.09 -23.87
C PRO A 289 8.58 -4.15 -23.64
N HIS A 290 9.05 -3.53 -22.55
CA HIS A 290 10.42 -3.67 -22.08
C HIS A 290 10.59 -4.81 -21.06
N GLY A 291 9.50 -5.22 -20.41
CA GLY A 291 9.50 -6.24 -19.36
C GLY A 291 9.29 -5.66 -17.96
N LEU A 292 8.94 -6.54 -17.03
CA LEU A 292 8.79 -6.27 -15.61
C LEU A 292 10.13 -5.79 -15.04
N PHE A 293 10.14 -4.77 -14.16
CA PHE A 293 11.35 -4.15 -13.58
C PHE A 293 12.31 -3.45 -14.55
N ALA A 294 12.04 -3.45 -15.86
CA ALA A 294 12.92 -2.83 -16.86
C ALA A 294 13.09 -1.30 -16.68
N ASP A 295 12.14 -0.64 -16.03
CA ASP A 295 12.22 0.78 -15.65
C ASP A 295 13.45 1.09 -14.77
N ARG A 296 13.81 0.18 -13.85
CA ARG A 296 14.97 0.35 -12.96
C ARG A 296 16.29 0.21 -13.73
N ILE A 297 16.33 -0.67 -14.73
CA ILE A 297 17.50 -0.83 -15.63
C ILE A 297 17.67 0.43 -16.48
N ALA A 298 16.58 0.96 -17.02
CA ALA A 298 16.62 2.19 -17.81
C ALA A 298 17.16 3.37 -17.01
N LEU A 299 16.68 3.51 -15.76
CA LEU A 299 17.13 4.54 -14.85
C LEU A 299 18.59 4.34 -14.42
N SER A 300 19.03 3.10 -14.22
CA SER A 300 20.43 2.83 -13.85
C SER A 300 21.40 3.25 -14.94
N ILE A 301 21.08 2.92 -16.19
CA ILE A 301 21.87 3.29 -17.36
C ILE A 301 21.89 4.82 -17.52
N ALA A 302 20.71 5.47 -17.47
CA ALA A 302 20.60 6.91 -17.71
C ALA A 302 21.26 7.76 -16.62
N LEU A 303 21.27 7.29 -15.38
CA LEU A 303 21.87 7.99 -14.24
C LEU A 303 23.34 7.58 -13.98
N GLY A 304 23.86 6.60 -14.72
CA GLY A 304 25.24 6.12 -14.55
C GLY A 304 25.51 5.50 -13.17
N VAL A 305 24.50 4.88 -12.57
CA VAL A 305 24.57 4.25 -11.24
C VAL A 305 24.18 2.77 -11.33
N SER A 306 24.62 1.97 -10.35
CA SER A 306 24.31 0.54 -10.32
C SER A 306 22.81 0.29 -10.08
N VAL A 307 22.29 -0.79 -10.64
CA VAL A 307 20.85 -1.14 -10.62
C VAL A 307 20.29 -1.24 -9.20
N ASP A 308 21.08 -1.77 -8.26
CA ASP A 308 20.73 -1.94 -6.84
C ASP A 308 20.56 -0.61 -6.08
N LYS A 309 21.11 0.49 -6.62
CA LYS A 309 21.02 1.84 -6.03
C LYS A 309 19.92 2.70 -6.63
N VAL A 310 19.24 2.18 -7.66
CA VAL A 310 18.28 2.93 -8.46
C VAL A 310 16.87 2.65 -7.95
N SER A 311 16.08 3.71 -7.83
CA SER A 311 14.67 3.60 -7.47
C SER A 311 13.79 3.43 -8.71
N TYR A 312 12.48 3.53 -8.51
CA TYR A 312 11.46 3.42 -9.55
C TYR A 312 10.92 4.81 -9.92
N PRO A 313 10.09 4.94 -10.98
CA PRO A 313 9.60 6.24 -11.49
C PRO A 313 8.73 7.06 -10.51
N HIS A 314 8.37 6.48 -9.37
CA HIS A 314 7.43 7.02 -8.39
C HIS A 314 6.08 7.42 -9.00
N ASN A 315 5.67 6.77 -10.08
CA ASN A 315 4.38 6.98 -10.74
C ASN A 315 3.90 5.67 -11.37
N LEU A 316 2.85 5.10 -10.79
CA LEU A 316 2.22 3.84 -11.23
C LEU A 316 1.97 3.78 -12.74
N PHE A 317 1.43 4.85 -13.31
CA PHE A 317 1.03 4.87 -14.72
C PHE A 317 2.24 4.86 -15.63
N LEU A 318 3.27 5.64 -15.30
CA LEU A 318 4.53 5.65 -16.05
C LEU A 318 5.25 4.31 -15.92
N GLU A 319 5.27 3.70 -14.74
CA GLU A 319 5.88 2.39 -14.51
C GLU A 319 5.20 1.32 -15.39
N ILE A 320 3.86 1.29 -15.45
CA ILE A 320 3.11 0.37 -16.32
C ILE A 320 3.35 0.64 -17.80
N LEU A 321 3.30 1.91 -18.24
CA LEU A 321 3.50 2.28 -19.64
C LEU A 321 4.91 1.94 -20.13
N TYR A 322 5.91 2.11 -19.27
CA TYR A 322 7.29 1.75 -19.60
C TYR A 322 7.44 0.22 -19.71
N GLN A 323 7.02 -0.52 -18.67
CA GLN A 323 7.24 -1.97 -18.60
C GLN A 323 6.48 -2.74 -19.69
N TYR A 324 5.24 -2.33 -19.99
CA TYR A 324 4.40 -3.04 -20.97
C TYR A 324 4.33 -2.34 -22.34
N GLY A 325 5.06 -1.24 -22.53
CA GLY A 325 4.98 -0.42 -23.74
C GLY A 325 3.68 0.38 -23.83
N ALA A 326 3.63 1.32 -24.78
CA ALA A 326 2.52 2.26 -24.90
C ALA A 326 1.16 1.58 -25.14
N ILE A 327 1.10 0.55 -25.99
CA ILE A 327 -0.16 -0.13 -26.37
C ILE A 327 -0.68 -0.98 -25.20
N PHE A 328 0.06 -2.01 -24.78
CA PHE A 328 -0.40 -2.90 -23.73
C PHE A 328 -0.46 -2.20 -22.37
N GLY A 329 0.49 -1.30 -22.09
CA GLY A 329 0.48 -0.47 -20.90
C GLY A 329 -0.78 0.39 -20.81
N SER A 330 -1.19 1.04 -21.90
CA SER A 330 -2.42 1.85 -21.92
C SER A 330 -3.67 1.00 -21.71
N ILE A 331 -3.73 -0.22 -22.27
CA ILE A 331 -4.83 -1.17 -22.01
C ILE A 331 -4.88 -1.55 -20.52
N ILE A 332 -3.73 -1.84 -19.91
CA ILE A 332 -3.63 -2.17 -18.48
C ILE A 332 -4.07 -0.98 -17.61
N VAL A 333 -3.58 0.23 -17.91
CA VAL A 333 -3.93 1.46 -17.17
C VAL A 333 -5.44 1.73 -17.26
N ILE A 334 -6.02 1.69 -18.47
CA ILE A 334 -7.46 1.89 -18.65
C ILE A 334 -8.26 0.81 -17.90
N GLY A 335 -7.83 -0.45 -17.99
CA GLY A 335 -8.44 -1.56 -17.27
C GLY A 335 -8.39 -1.39 -15.76
N LEU A 336 -7.26 -0.92 -15.22
CA LEU A 336 -7.08 -0.61 -13.81
C LEU A 336 -7.98 0.54 -13.36
N LEU A 337 -8.00 1.65 -14.09
CA LEU A 337 -8.87 2.80 -13.80
C LEU A 337 -10.34 2.39 -13.83
N PHE A 338 -10.76 1.62 -14.82
CA PHE A 338 -12.11 1.08 -14.90
C PHE A 338 -12.44 0.18 -13.70
N LEU A 339 -11.51 -0.68 -13.29
CA LEU A 339 -11.66 -1.54 -12.11
C LEU A 339 -11.82 -0.70 -10.83
N LEU A 340 -10.98 0.32 -10.65
CA LEU A 340 -11.02 1.23 -9.50
C LEU A 340 -12.34 1.99 -9.44
N ILE A 341 -12.75 2.67 -10.53
CA ILE A 341 -14.00 3.44 -10.59
C ILE A 341 -15.21 2.55 -10.32
N ARG A 342 -15.25 1.34 -10.91
CA ARG A 342 -16.34 0.39 -10.69
C ARG A 342 -16.39 -0.14 -9.26
N THR A 343 -15.26 -0.25 -8.58
CA THR A 343 -15.16 -0.69 -7.19
C THR A 343 -15.56 0.44 -6.25
N TRP A 344 -15.04 1.63 -6.47
CA TRP A 344 -15.41 2.86 -5.77
C TRP A 344 -16.93 3.06 -5.74
N ASN A 345 -17.57 2.99 -6.91
CA ASN A 345 -19.04 3.10 -7.04
C ASN A 345 -19.81 2.00 -6.30
N GLN A 346 -19.21 0.82 -6.09
CA GLN A 346 -19.83 -0.24 -5.29
C GLN A 346 -19.68 0.04 -3.80
N VAL A 347 -18.52 0.53 -3.37
CA VAL A 347 -18.22 0.79 -1.95
C VAL A 347 -19.06 1.95 -1.42
N ILE A 348 -19.20 3.04 -2.17
CA ILE A 348 -20.04 4.18 -1.77
C ILE A 348 -21.49 3.75 -1.51
N LYS A 349 -22.02 2.89 -2.38
CA LYS A 349 -23.40 2.40 -2.31
C LYS A 349 -23.59 1.26 -1.30
N ASN A 350 -22.52 0.80 -0.66
CA ASN A 350 -22.57 -0.31 0.28
C ASN A 350 -22.71 0.24 1.71
N ASP A 351 -23.62 -0.31 2.50
CA ASP A 351 -23.79 0.11 3.90
C ASP A 351 -22.80 -0.55 4.86
N ASN A 352 -22.05 -1.55 4.41
CA ASN A 352 -21.07 -2.24 5.24
C ASN A 352 -19.83 -1.36 5.49
N GLY A 353 -19.74 -0.80 6.71
CA GLY A 353 -18.61 0.02 7.16
C GLY A 353 -17.24 -0.67 7.09
N TYR A 354 -17.17 -1.99 7.27
CA TYR A 354 -15.91 -2.74 7.19
C TYR A 354 -15.34 -2.77 5.76
N ILE A 355 -16.21 -2.86 4.75
CA ILE A 355 -15.80 -2.78 3.34
C ILE A 355 -15.24 -1.39 3.03
N LYS A 356 -15.88 -0.32 3.54
CA LYS A 356 -15.40 1.06 3.40
C LYS A 356 -14.01 1.19 4.03
N ILE A 357 -13.82 0.74 5.27
CA ILE A 357 -12.52 0.80 5.95
C ILE A 357 -11.44 0.12 5.12
N LEU A 358 -11.65 -1.12 4.66
CA LEU A 358 -10.67 -1.83 3.83
C LEU A 358 -10.37 -1.09 2.51
N PHE A 359 -11.39 -0.57 1.85
CA PHE A 359 -11.23 0.15 0.60
C PHE A 359 -10.39 1.41 0.77
N TYR A 360 -10.73 2.28 1.73
CA TYR A 360 -9.96 3.51 1.95
C TYR A 360 -8.57 3.24 2.51
N ALA A 361 -8.44 2.29 3.44
CA ALA A 361 -7.16 1.96 4.04
C ALA A 361 -6.17 1.37 3.04
N TYR A 362 -6.60 0.49 2.13
CA TYR A 362 -5.67 -0.21 1.24
C TYR A 362 -5.75 0.25 -0.21
N VAL A 363 -6.94 0.41 -0.79
CA VAL A 363 -7.08 0.78 -2.22
C VAL A 363 -6.73 2.25 -2.44
N ILE A 364 -7.31 3.15 -1.64
CA ILE A 364 -7.07 4.59 -1.80
C ILE A 364 -5.67 4.96 -1.36
N THR A 365 -5.21 4.45 -0.22
CA THR A 365 -3.82 4.64 0.20
C THR A 365 -2.84 4.14 -0.86
N PHE A 366 -3.03 2.94 -1.43
CA PHE A 366 -2.17 2.44 -2.50
C PHE A 366 -2.18 3.37 -3.73
N LEU A 367 -3.36 3.78 -4.20
CA LEU A 367 -3.48 4.62 -5.39
C LEU A 367 -2.69 5.92 -5.23
N PHE A 368 -2.88 6.64 -4.14
CA PHE A 368 -2.17 7.89 -3.90
C PHE A 368 -0.68 7.66 -3.60
N LYS A 369 -0.34 6.67 -2.79
CA LYS A 369 1.06 6.30 -2.50
C LYS A 369 1.82 5.95 -3.78
N SER A 370 1.23 5.18 -4.70
CA SER A 370 1.88 4.75 -5.94
C SER A 370 2.07 5.88 -6.98
N THR A 371 1.38 7.01 -6.81
CA THR A 371 1.63 8.23 -7.61
C THR A 371 2.70 9.14 -7.03
N ILE A 372 3.12 8.91 -5.78
CA ILE A 372 4.03 9.79 -5.05
C ILE A 372 5.34 9.09 -4.70
N SER A 373 5.32 7.80 -4.36
CA SER A 373 6.41 7.19 -3.62
C SER A 373 6.43 5.66 -3.58
N GLY A 374 5.51 4.96 -4.24
CA GLY A 374 5.44 3.49 -4.21
C GLY A 374 5.50 2.89 -5.60
N SER A 375 6.07 1.68 -5.71
CA SER A 375 6.00 0.84 -6.91
C SER A 375 4.99 -0.27 -6.67
N TYR A 376 4.21 -0.61 -7.68
CA TYR A 376 3.23 -1.70 -7.58
C TYR A 376 3.90 -3.09 -7.55
N LEU A 377 5.19 -3.19 -7.87
CA LEU A 377 5.93 -4.44 -7.83
C LEU A 377 6.47 -4.76 -6.44
N THR A 378 6.77 -3.74 -5.63
CA THR A 378 7.43 -3.91 -4.33
C THR A 378 6.57 -3.51 -3.14
N ASP A 379 5.44 -2.82 -3.37
CA ASP A 379 4.50 -2.47 -2.33
C ASP A 379 3.40 -3.52 -2.18
N TYR A 380 3.40 -4.29 -1.08
CA TYR A 380 2.40 -5.33 -0.83
C TYR A 380 0.95 -4.79 -0.79
N THR A 381 0.76 -3.49 -0.52
CA THR A 381 -0.57 -2.87 -0.53
C THR A 381 -1.17 -2.82 -1.93
N SER A 382 -0.35 -2.85 -3.00
CA SER A 382 -0.82 -2.97 -4.38
C SER A 382 -1.58 -4.28 -4.62
N GLY A 383 -1.02 -5.38 -4.10
CA GLY A 383 -1.62 -6.71 -4.14
C GLY A 383 -2.95 -6.72 -3.40
N ILE A 384 -2.95 -6.23 -2.15
CA ILE A 384 -4.18 -6.10 -1.36
C ILE A 384 -5.23 -5.28 -2.09
N ALA A 385 -4.86 -4.11 -2.64
CA ALA A 385 -5.76 -3.22 -3.34
C ALA A 385 -6.42 -3.91 -4.55
N LEU A 386 -5.60 -4.58 -5.38
CA LEU A 386 -6.09 -5.37 -6.50
C LEU A 386 -7.02 -6.50 -6.03
N GLY A 387 -6.63 -7.20 -4.96
CA GLY A 387 -7.39 -8.28 -4.35
C GLY A 387 -8.78 -7.82 -3.88
N ILE A 388 -8.85 -6.70 -3.16
CA ILE A 388 -10.13 -6.10 -2.72
C ILE A 388 -11.02 -5.79 -3.93
N CYS A 389 -10.47 -5.15 -4.96
CA CYS A 389 -11.23 -4.78 -6.16
C CYS A 389 -11.80 -6.01 -6.90
N LEU A 390 -11.00 -7.07 -7.02
CA LEU A 390 -11.43 -8.32 -7.66
C LEU A 390 -12.43 -9.09 -6.78
N GLY A 391 -12.19 -9.15 -5.47
CA GLY A 391 -13.02 -9.86 -4.49
C GLY A 391 -14.44 -9.28 -4.40
N LEU A 392 -14.57 -7.95 -4.31
CA LEU A 392 -15.88 -7.28 -4.25
C LEU A 392 -16.72 -7.56 -5.51
N ARG A 393 -16.10 -7.55 -6.70
CA ARG A 393 -16.78 -7.87 -7.96
C ARG A 393 -17.24 -9.32 -8.03
N ARG A 394 -16.43 -10.25 -7.50
CA ARG A 394 -16.78 -11.67 -7.43
C ARG A 394 -18.00 -11.87 -6.55
N ASN A 395 -18.02 -11.26 -5.37
CA ASN A 395 -19.11 -11.41 -4.41
C ASN A 395 -20.41 -10.78 -4.92
N ARG A 396 -20.35 -9.73 -5.75
CA ARG A 396 -21.53 -9.14 -6.43
C ARG A 396 -22.27 -10.12 -7.36
N LYS A 397 -21.58 -11.05 -8.02
CA LYS A 397 -22.23 -12.09 -8.85
C LYS A 397 -22.94 -13.16 -8.02
N GLY A 398 -22.55 -13.34 -6.76
CA GLY A 398 -23.28 -14.19 -5.82
C GLY A 398 -24.56 -13.54 -5.29
N ILE A 399 -24.54 -12.21 -5.09
CA ILE A 399 -25.66 -11.44 -4.53
C ILE A 399 -26.80 -11.22 -5.56
N ARG A 400 -26.51 -11.19 -6.86
CA ARG A 400 -27.55 -11.06 -7.91
C ARG A 400 -28.32 -12.36 -8.22
N ASN A 401 -27.90 -13.48 -7.65
CA ASN A 401 -28.49 -14.81 -7.90
C ASN A 401 -29.11 -15.43 -6.64
N VAL A 402 -29.47 -14.61 -5.65
CA VAL A 402 -30.27 -15.01 -4.48
C VAL A 402 -31.66 -14.43 -4.61
#